data_AF-T0YPE7-F1
#
_entry.id   AF-T0YPE7-F1
#
_cell.length_a   1.000
_cell.length_b   1.000
_cell.length_c   1.000
_cell.angle_alpha   90.00
_cell.angle_beta   90.00
_cell.angle_gamma   90.00
#
_symmetry.space_group_name_H-M   'P 1'
#
loop_
_entity.id
_entity.type
_entity.pdbx_description
1 polymer ?
#
loop_
_entity_poly.entity_id
_entity_poly.type
_entity_poly.pdbx_seq_one_letter_code
_entity_poly.pdbx_strand_id
1 'polypeptide(L)'
;MECGNSFISVRIAGYERKLYDATDDPGFVLSLMDIITGSVEIKLPGIVIRGEMNKFPRFPAGIDRKAKKVTTEQSNTSVVIGNELILKIYRKLIDSDNPDVIIPTMLWQNTDFRDLPMPIGKLELAGQNKLLLASLSQYLSDSIDGWSRFVTYLREGVKSGGSAERLLLLEDAEKLGSLTGRMHIAL
;
A
#
# COMPACT_ATOMS: atom_id res chain seq x y z
N MET A 1 -14.50 -16.93 14.03
CA MET A 1 -13.55 -15.88 13.64
C MET A 1 -12.20 -16.28 14.23
N GLU A 2 -11.46 -17.11 13.50
CA GLU A 2 -10.16 -17.62 13.95
C GLU A 2 -9.08 -16.62 13.48
N CYS A 3 -8.76 -15.64 14.32
CA CYS A 3 -7.58 -14.79 14.13
C CYS A 3 -6.33 -15.63 14.41
N GLY A 4 -5.46 -15.76 13.41
CA GLY A 4 -4.18 -16.42 13.53
C GLY A 4 -3.23 -15.67 14.46
N ASN A 5 -2.85 -16.31 15.56
CA ASN A 5 -1.53 -16.29 16.21
C ASN A 5 -0.86 -14.93 16.51
N SER A 6 -1.27 -14.30 17.61
CA SER A 6 -0.46 -14.15 18.85
C SER A 6 -1.22 -13.25 19.82
N PHE A 7 -1.72 -13.82 20.90
CA PHE A 7 -2.47 -13.08 21.92
C PHE A 7 -1.65 -12.98 23.19
N ILE A 8 -1.69 -11.82 23.83
CA ILE A 8 -1.19 -11.65 25.20
C ILE A 8 -2.40 -11.45 26.11
N SER A 9 -2.53 -12.28 27.14
CA SER A 9 -3.50 -12.05 28.22
C SER A 9 -3.02 -10.91 29.10
N VAL A 10 -3.87 -9.91 29.31
CA VAL A 10 -3.64 -8.77 30.19
C VAL A 10 -4.83 -8.56 31.10
N ARG A 11 -4.62 -7.93 32.26
CA ARG A 11 -5.69 -7.56 33.18
C ARG A 11 -6.00 -6.07 33.06
N ILE A 12 -7.19 -5.74 32.57
CA ILE A 12 -7.65 -4.35 32.41
C ILE A 12 -8.91 -4.16 33.25
N ALA A 13 -8.89 -3.18 34.16
CA ALA A 13 -10.00 -2.89 35.08
C ALA A 13 -10.50 -4.14 35.86
N GLY A 14 -9.59 -5.03 36.25
CA GLY A 14 -9.89 -6.26 36.98
C GLY A 14 -10.25 -7.48 36.12
N TYR A 15 -10.55 -7.28 34.84
CA TYR A 15 -10.94 -8.35 33.91
C TYR A 15 -9.76 -8.84 33.07
N GLU A 16 -9.69 -10.15 32.84
CA GLU A 16 -8.76 -10.72 31.86
C GLU A 16 -9.25 -10.38 30.44
N ARG A 17 -8.33 -9.90 29.61
CA ARG A 17 -8.53 -9.49 28.22
C ARG A 17 -7.40 -10.04 27.36
N LYS A 18 -7.69 -10.32 26.10
CA LYS A 18 -6.69 -10.71 25.11
C LYS A 18 -6.35 -9.50 24.25
N LEU A 19 -5.07 -9.15 24.17
CA LEU A 19 -4.55 -8.19 23.21
C LEU A 19 -4.07 -8.93 21.97
N TYR A 20 -4.32 -8.32 20.81
CA TYR A 20 -3.84 -8.79 19.52
C TYR A 20 -3.53 -7.59 18.63
N ASP A 21 -2.87 -7.87 17.51
CA ASP A 21 -2.58 -6.85 16.52
C ASP A 21 -3.86 -6.40 15.81
N ALA A 22 -4.24 -5.13 15.99
CA ALA A 22 -5.46 -4.59 15.41
C ALA A 22 -5.48 -4.67 13.87
N THR A 23 -4.32 -4.81 13.21
CA THR A 23 -4.27 -5.02 11.75
C THR A 23 -4.85 -6.36 11.29
N ASP A 24 -5.09 -7.28 12.22
CA ASP A 24 -5.81 -8.54 11.96
C ASP A 24 -7.34 -8.39 12.06
N ASP A 25 -7.85 -7.26 12.56
CA ASP A 25 -9.28 -6.93 12.58
C ASP A 25 -9.65 -6.13 11.31
N PRO A 26 -10.49 -6.69 10.41
CA PRO A 26 -10.98 -5.97 9.24
C PRO A 26 -11.67 -4.64 9.58
N GLY A 27 -12.40 -4.57 10.70
CA GLY A 27 -13.09 -3.35 11.12
C GLY A 27 -12.13 -2.22 11.45
N PHE A 28 -11.01 -2.53 12.10
CA PHE A 28 -9.95 -1.55 12.36
C PHE A 28 -9.32 -1.04 11.06
N VAL A 29 -8.93 -1.96 10.16
CA VAL A 29 -8.35 -1.61 8.85
C VAL A 29 -9.28 -0.70 8.04
N LEU A 30 -10.56 -1.07 7.96
CA LEU A 30 -11.56 -0.29 7.23
C LEU A 30 -11.78 1.09 7.86
N SER A 31 -11.69 1.20 9.19
CA SER A 31 -11.77 2.49 9.88
C SER A 31 -10.60 3.41 9.51
N LEU A 32 -9.38 2.87 9.36
CA LEU A 32 -8.22 3.66 8.89
C LEU A 32 -8.44 4.18 7.47
N MET A 33 -8.97 3.34 6.57
CA MET A 33 -9.35 3.77 5.23
C MET A 33 -10.38 4.92 5.29
N ASP A 34 -11.45 4.75 6.07
CA ASP A 34 -12.51 5.77 6.19
C ASP A 34 -11.96 7.11 6.71
N ILE A 35 -11.04 7.09 7.68
CA ILE A 35 -10.37 8.29 8.21
C ILE A 35 -9.58 9.00 7.10
N ILE A 36 -8.81 8.26 6.30
CA ILE A 36 -8.04 8.82 5.19
C ILE A 36 -8.98 9.41 4.14
N THR A 37 -9.95 8.63 3.65
CA THR A 37 -10.84 9.05 2.55
C THR A 37 -11.81 10.16 2.98
N GLY A 38 -12.18 10.21 4.26
CA GLY A 38 -12.99 11.28 4.83
C GLY A 38 -12.19 12.53 5.22
N SER A 39 -10.85 12.49 5.09
CA SER A 39 -9.94 13.53 5.59
C SER A 39 -10.23 13.92 7.06
N VAL A 40 -10.44 12.91 7.90
CA VAL A 40 -10.89 13.08 9.29
C VAL A 40 -9.70 13.33 10.22
N GLU A 41 -9.87 14.27 11.15
CA GLU A 41 -8.92 14.51 12.24
C GLU A 41 -9.48 13.96 13.57
N ILE A 42 -8.70 13.10 14.22
CA ILE A 42 -9.01 12.53 15.53
C ILE A 42 -8.11 13.20 16.56
N LYS A 43 -8.73 13.85 17.56
CA LYS A 43 -8.04 14.52 18.66
C LYS A 43 -8.11 13.66 19.92
N LEU A 44 -6.96 13.27 20.43
CA LEU A 44 -6.76 12.57 21.69
C LEU A 44 -5.89 13.45 22.61
N PRO A 45 -5.88 13.21 23.93
CA PRO A 45 -5.00 13.94 24.83
C PRO A 45 -3.53 13.83 24.39
N GLY A 46 -2.94 14.94 23.94
CA GLY A 46 -1.55 15.03 23.48
C GLY A 46 -1.27 14.44 22.10
N ILE A 47 -2.27 13.93 21.38
CA ILE A 47 -2.10 13.25 20.08
C ILE A 47 -3.18 13.73 19.11
N VAL A 48 -2.77 14.12 17.90
CA VAL A 48 -3.69 14.37 16.79
C VAL A 48 -3.35 13.39 15.68
N ILE A 49 -4.32 12.60 15.25
CA ILE A 49 -4.19 11.72 14.08
C ILE A 49 -5.00 12.35 12.95
N ARG A 50 -4.37 12.57 11.80
CA ARG A 50 -5.00 13.19 10.65
C ARG A 50 -4.96 12.25 9.46
N GLY A 51 -6.14 11.90 8.95
CA GLY A 51 -6.29 11.36 7.60
C GLY A 51 -6.32 12.49 6.59
N GLU A 52 -5.63 12.31 5.48
CA GLU A 52 -5.62 13.26 4.38
C GLU A 52 -5.78 12.50 3.06
N MET A 53 -6.85 12.83 2.34
CA MET A 53 -7.04 12.38 0.97
C MET A 53 -6.41 13.37 0.01
N ASN A 54 -5.64 12.87 -0.95
CA ASN A 54 -5.08 13.69 -2.00
C ASN A 54 -6.20 14.19 -2.96
N LYS A 55 -6.05 15.41 -3.47
CA LYS A 55 -7.03 16.03 -4.38
C LYS A 55 -6.86 15.48 -5.80
N PHE A 56 -7.70 14.53 -6.18
CA PHE A 56 -7.67 13.89 -7.51
C PHE A 56 -9.07 13.69 -8.11
N PRO A 57 -9.19 13.57 -9.44
CA PRO A 57 -10.48 13.71 -10.13
C PRO A 57 -11.51 12.61 -9.84
N ARG A 58 -11.15 11.46 -9.24
CA ARG A 58 -12.12 10.44 -8.85
C ARG A 58 -11.57 9.40 -7.87
N PHE A 59 -12.27 9.22 -6.74
CA PHE A 59 -12.13 8.03 -5.92
C PHE A 59 -13.15 6.98 -6.37
N PRO A 60 -12.79 5.68 -6.45
CA PRO A 60 -13.76 4.65 -6.80
C PRO A 60 -14.95 4.67 -5.84
N ALA A 61 -16.16 4.82 -6.39
CA ALA A 61 -17.37 4.66 -5.60
C ALA A 61 -17.70 3.17 -5.43
N GLY A 62 -18.22 2.78 -4.26
CA GLY A 62 -18.72 1.42 -4.04
C GLY A 62 -17.65 0.35 -3.84
N ILE A 63 -16.48 0.71 -3.29
CA ILE A 63 -15.40 -0.25 -2.95
C ILE A 63 -15.94 -1.39 -2.08
N ASP A 64 -15.62 -2.63 -2.46
CA ASP A 64 -15.94 -3.81 -1.64
C ASP A 64 -15.18 -3.73 -0.31
N ARG A 65 -15.90 -3.76 0.82
CA ARG A 65 -15.32 -3.56 2.16
C ARG A 65 -14.76 -4.85 2.75
N LYS A 66 -14.09 -5.66 1.94
CA LYS A 66 -13.36 -6.85 2.39
C LYS A 66 -11.89 -6.52 2.55
N ALA A 67 -11.37 -6.66 3.77
CA ALA A 67 -9.95 -6.47 4.05
C ALA A 67 -9.22 -7.81 4.09
N LYS A 68 -8.13 -7.94 3.33
CA LYS A 68 -7.28 -9.14 3.29
C LYS A 68 -5.82 -8.74 3.46
N LYS A 69 -5.21 -9.20 4.55
CA LYS A 69 -3.80 -8.95 4.85
C LYS A 69 -2.90 -9.68 3.84
N VAL A 70 -1.88 -8.98 3.36
CA VAL A 70 -0.84 -9.51 2.48
C VAL A 70 0.29 -10.03 3.34
N THR A 71 0.67 -11.29 3.15
CA THR A 71 1.65 -11.98 4.02
C THR A 71 3.07 -12.00 3.46
N THR A 72 3.29 -11.42 2.28
CA THR A 72 4.55 -11.53 1.53
C THR A 72 5.53 -10.36 1.73
N GLU A 73 5.07 -9.18 2.17
CA GLU A 73 5.92 -8.00 2.36
C GLU A 73 6.35 -7.84 3.83
N GLN A 74 7.64 -7.62 4.09
CA GLN A 74 8.20 -7.67 5.46
C GLN A 74 8.40 -6.31 6.16
N SER A 75 8.48 -5.19 5.45
CA SER A 75 8.78 -3.90 6.09
C SER A 75 7.55 -3.20 6.69
N ASN A 76 6.36 -3.52 6.19
CA ASN A 76 5.08 -2.91 6.56
C ASN A 76 4.00 -3.99 6.67
N THR A 77 2.86 -3.65 7.28
CA THR A 77 1.65 -4.47 7.14
C THR A 77 0.81 -3.92 5.99
N SER A 78 0.73 -4.68 4.90
CA SER A 78 -0.06 -4.35 3.73
C SER A 78 -1.41 -5.10 3.79
N VAL A 79 -2.50 -4.39 3.56
CA VAL A 79 -3.86 -4.96 3.55
C VAL A 79 -4.57 -4.51 2.28
N VAL A 80 -5.01 -5.46 1.47
CA VAL A 80 -5.85 -5.20 0.30
C VAL A 80 -7.28 -4.98 0.79
N ILE A 81 -7.93 -3.92 0.32
CA ILE A 81 -9.33 -3.61 0.61
C ILE A 81 -10.10 -3.69 -0.70
N GLY A 82 -11.06 -4.62 -0.76
CA GLY A 82 -11.74 -4.99 -1.98
C GLY A 82 -10.76 -5.62 -2.97
N ASN A 83 -10.79 -5.16 -4.21
CA ASN A 83 -9.81 -5.46 -5.26
C ASN A 83 -9.18 -4.19 -5.86
N GLU A 84 -9.47 -3.03 -5.27
CA GLU A 84 -9.16 -1.71 -5.81
C GLU A 84 -8.11 -0.96 -4.99
N LEU A 85 -7.98 -1.28 -3.70
CA LEU A 85 -7.17 -0.50 -2.76
C LEU A 85 -6.17 -1.37 -2.00
N ILE A 86 -5.03 -0.76 -1.66
CA ILE A 86 -4.07 -1.33 -0.73
C ILE A 86 -3.70 -0.28 0.32
N LEU A 87 -3.88 -0.66 1.59
CA LEU A 87 -3.47 0.10 2.75
C LEU A 87 -2.13 -0.43 3.24
N LYS A 88 -1.11 0.41 3.30
CA LYS A 88 0.19 0.09 3.91
C LYS A 88 0.28 0.75 5.27
N ILE A 89 0.46 -0.04 6.32
CA ILE A 89 0.62 0.40 7.71
C ILE A 89 2.10 0.26 8.10
N TYR A 90 2.73 1.38 8.43
CA TYR A 90 4.17 1.43 8.66
C TYR A 90 4.54 0.92 10.06
N ARG A 91 5.43 -0.07 10.13
CA ARG A 91 5.87 -0.68 11.41
C ARG A 91 7.03 0.07 12.06
N LYS A 92 7.86 0.72 11.26
CA LYS A 92 8.95 1.58 11.71
C LYS A 92 8.61 3.02 11.34
N LEU A 93 8.34 3.84 12.34
CA LEU A 93 8.03 5.26 12.18
C LEU A 93 9.32 6.07 12.22
N ILE A 94 9.49 6.97 11.26
CA ILE A 94 10.64 7.86 11.15
C ILE A 94 10.09 9.28 11.03
N ASP A 95 10.69 10.21 11.75
CA ASP A 95 10.39 11.65 11.67
C ASP A 95 11.09 12.25 10.44
N SER A 96 10.69 11.75 9.29
CA SER A 96 11.12 12.24 7.99
C SER A 96 10.03 11.97 6.96
N ASP A 97 10.08 12.75 5.91
CA ASP A 97 9.33 12.54 4.70
C ASP A 97 9.56 11.12 4.14
N ASN A 98 8.48 10.43 3.76
CA ASN A 98 8.55 9.08 3.20
C ASN A 98 8.51 9.14 1.66
N PRO A 99 9.61 8.78 0.96
CA PRO A 99 9.66 8.84 -0.50
C PRO A 99 8.61 7.94 -1.18
N ASP A 100 8.21 6.82 -0.54
CA ASP A 100 7.18 5.91 -1.06
C ASP A 100 5.80 6.57 -1.15
N VAL A 101 5.59 7.68 -0.44
CA VAL A 101 4.34 8.46 -0.50
C VAL A 101 4.53 9.74 -1.30
N ILE A 102 5.65 10.43 -1.10
CA ILE A 102 5.90 11.75 -1.69
C ILE A 102 6.11 11.65 -3.19
N ILE A 103 6.94 10.72 -3.65
CA ILE A 103 7.27 10.62 -5.08
C ILE A 103 6.03 10.27 -5.92
N PRO A 104 5.24 9.23 -5.58
CA PRO A 104 3.98 8.96 -6.27
C PRO A 104 3.02 10.16 -6.26
N THR A 105 2.88 10.82 -5.11
CA THR A 105 1.96 11.96 -4.97
C THR A 105 2.38 13.12 -5.85
N MET A 106 3.66 13.46 -5.88
CA MET A 106 4.21 14.54 -6.71
C MET A 106 4.08 14.24 -8.20
N LEU A 107 4.39 13.00 -8.63
CA LEU A 107 4.20 12.58 -10.03
C LEU A 107 2.74 12.71 -10.46
N TRP A 108 1.79 12.31 -9.60
CA TRP A 108 0.36 12.43 -9.89
C TRP A 108 -0.16 13.87 -9.87
N GLN A 109 0.38 14.74 -9.00
CA GLN A 109 -0.09 16.12 -8.84
C GLN A 109 0.52 17.10 -9.84
N ASN A 110 1.79 16.92 -10.19
CA ASN A 110 2.58 17.95 -10.87
C ASN A 110 2.99 17.58 -12.30
N THR A 111 2.67 16.37 -12.76
CA THR A 111 3.06 15.84 -14.07
C THR A 111 1.90 15.10 -14.71
N ASP A 112 2.03 14.66 -15.96
CA ASP A 112 1.08 13.77 -16.65
C ASP A 112 1.44 12.28 -16.55
N PHE A 113 2.45 11.91 -15.76
CA PHE A 113 2.85 10.51 -15.59
C PHE A 113 1.82 9.73 -14.75
N ARG A 114 1.17 8.72 -15.34
CA ARG A 114 0.08 7.93 -14.71
C ARG A 114 0.32 6.42 -14.70
N ASP A 115 1.50 5.97 -15.09
CA ASP A 115 1.88 4.56 -15.12
C ASP A 115 2.37 4.05 -13.75
N LEU A 116 1.78 4.55 -12.67
CA LEU A 116 2.01 4.09 -11.30
C LEU A 116 0.69 4.11 -10.51
N PRO A 117 0.50 3.23 -9.51
CA PRO A 117 -0.76 3.15 -8.77
C PRO A 117 -1.15 4.48 -8.13
N MET A 118 -2.39 4.90 -8.32
CA MET A 118 -2.88 6.18 -7.80
C MET A 118 -2.67 6.31 -6.27
N PRO A 119 -1.93 7.32 -5.78
CA PRO A 119 -1.71 7.55 -4.35
C PRO A 119 -2.94 8.25 -3.76
N ILE A 120 -3.83 7.54 -3.08
CA ILE A 120 -5.12 8.09 -2.65
C ILE A 120 -4.99 9.03 -1.46
N GLY A 121 -4.14 8.68 -0.50
CA GLY A 121 -4.01 9.48 0.70
C GLY A 121 -3.14 8.82 1.75
N LYS A 122 -3.11 9.43 2.93
CA LYS A 122 -2.25 9.03 4.04
C LYS A 122 -2.86 9.33 5.39
N LEU A 123 -2.34 8.64 6.40
CA LEU A 123 -2.66 8.84 7.80
C LEU A 123 -1.39 9.23 8.54
N GLU A 124 -1.41 10.32 9.28
CA GLU A 124 -0.24 10.86 9.96
C GLU A 124 -0.56 11.25 11.40
N LEU A 125 0.43 11.14 12.28
CA LEU A 125 0.44 11.87 13.54
C LEU A 125 0.75 13.33 13.22
N ALA A 126 -0.16 14.24 13.58
CA ALA A 126 0.02 15.68 13.42
C ALA A 126 0.55 16.31 14.72
N GLY A 127 1.35 17.36 14.62
CA GLY A 127 1.96 18.04 15.76
C GLY A 127 3.41 18.43 15.48
N GLN A 128 4.22 18.48 16.54
CA GLN A 128 5.65 18.85 16.44
C GLN A 128 6.48 17.79 15.70
N ASN A 129 6.20 16.50 15.90
CA ASN A 129 6.87 15.39 15.22
C ASN A 129 5.85 14.72 14.29
N LYS A 130 5.97 14.98 13.00
CA LYS A 130 5.01 14.51 12.01
C LYS A 130 5.41 13.10 11.58
N LEU A 131 4.61 12.10 11.97
CA LEU A 131 4.93 10.70 11.68
C LEU A 131 3.91 10.10 10.71
N LEU A 132 4.40 9.50 9.62
CA LEU A 132 3.55 8.76 8.69
C LEU A 132 3.17 7.40 9.29
N LEU A 133 1.87 7.20 9.51
CA LEU A 133 1.33 5.97 10.12
C LEU A 133 0.86 4.98 9.06
N ALA A 134 0.19 5.46 8.01
CA ALA A 134 -0.27 4.63 6.91
C ALA A 134 -0.38 5.40 5.59
N SER A 135 -0.36 4.68 4.48
CA SER A 135 -0.68 5.20 3.15
C SER A 135 -1.72 4.32 2.47
N LEU A 136 -2.56 4.95 1.66
CA LEU A 136 -3.61 4.30 0.88
C LEU A 136 -3.36 4.59 -0.60
N SER A 137 -3.33 3.54 -1.42
CA SER A 137 -3.16 3.65 -2.87
C SER A 137 -4.06 2.68 -3.61
N GLN A 138 -4.17 2.88 -4.92
CA GLN A 138 -4.75 1.89 -5.81
C GLN A 138 -3.98 0.56 -5.69
N TYR A 139 -4.73 -0.53 -5.72
CA TYR A 139 -4.23 -1.88 -5.87
C TYR A 139 -4.49 -2.36 -7.30
N LEU A 140 -3.47 -2.97 -7.91
CA LEU A 140 -3.55 -3.53 -9.25
C LEU A 140 -3.75 -5.04 -9.13
N SER A 141 -4.99 -5.47 -8.95
CA SER A 141 -5.35 -6.87 -8.69
C SER A 141 -5.00 -7.83 -9.83
N ASP A 142 -5.03 -7.34 -11.08
CA ASP A 142 -4.67 -8.11 -12.28
C ASP A 142 -3.18 -7.96 -12.67
N SER A 143 -2.35 -7.38 -11.80
CA SER A 143 -0.92 -7.21 -12.08
C SER A 143 -0.14 -8.50 -11.86
N ILE A 144 0.99 -8.62 -12.57
CA ILE A 144 1.94 -9.72 -12.42
C ILE A 144 3.25 -9.13 -11.91
N ASP A 145 3.84 -9.76 -10.90
CA ASP A 145 5.19 -9.42 -10.47
C ASP A 145 6.19 -9.63 -11.62
N GLY A 146 6.87 -8.54 -11.99
CA GLY A 146 7.84 -8.54 -13.07
C GLY A 146 8.97 -9.55 -12.85
N TRP A 147 9.43 -9.72 -11.61
CA TRP A 147 10.47 -10.71 -11.31
C TRP A 147 10.00 -12.13 -11.60
N SER A 148 8.84 -12.51 -11.03
CA SER A 148 8.23 -13.82 -11.25
C SER A 148 7.97 -14.11 -12.73
N ARG A 149 7.52 -13.10 -13.49
CA ARG A 149 7.30 -13.19 -14.94
C ARG A 149 8.61 -13.44 -15.70
N PHE A 150 9.66 -12.67 -15.41
CA PHE A 150 10.97 -12.84 -16.05
C PHE A 150 11.59 -14.21 -15.75
N VAL A 151 11.52 -14.65 -14.49
CA VAL A 151 11.99 -15.98 -14.08
C VAL A 151 11.23 -17.09 -14.81
N THR A 152 9.93 -16.91 -15.06
CA THR A 152 9.11 -17.87 -15.81
C THR A 152 9.61 -17.99 -17.25
N TYR A 153 9.76 -16.88 -17.98
CA TYR A 153 10.29 -16.88 -19.35
C TYR A 153 11.68 -17.51 -19.45
N LEU A 154 12.59 -17.20 -18.51
CA LEU A 154 13.93 -17.79 -18.51
C LEU A 154 13.89 -19.31 -18.32
N ARG A 155 13.05 -19.80 -17.39
CA ARG A 155 12.89 -21.24 -17.16
C ARG A 155 12.30 -21.96 -18.36
N GLU A 156 11.33 -21.34 -19.03
CA GLU A 156 10.69 -21.90 -20.22
C GLU A 156 11.65 -21.92 -21.41
N GLY A 157 12.34 -20.80 -21.68
CA GLY A 157 13.31 -20.70 -22.77
C GLY A 157 14.48 -21.68 -22.65
N VAL A 158 14.98 -21.95 -21.43
CA VAL A 158 16.00 -22.98 -21.20
C VAL A 158 15.48 -24.39 -21.54
N LYS A 159 14.21 -24.68 -21.28
CA LYS A 159 13.61 -26.00 -21.57
C LYS A 159 13.29 -26.19 -23.04
N SER A 160 12.78 -25.15 -23.71
CA SER A 160 12.36 -25.19 -25.11
C SER A 160 13.52 -24.95 -26.10
N GLY A 161 14.69 -24.51 -25.61
CA GLY A 161 15.78 -24.00 -26.45
C GLY A 161 15.40 -22.69 -27.16
N GLY A 162 14.37 -22.00 -26.65
CA GLY A 162 13.48 -21.16 -27.41
C GLY A 162 13.92 -19.71 -27.62
N SER A 163 13.74 -19.24 -28.86
CA SER A 163 13.88 -17.85 -29.28
C SER A 163 12.66 -16.97 -28.96
N ALA A 164 11.48 -17.57 -28.80
CA ALA A 164 10.21 -16.86 -28.57
C ALA A 164 10.11 -16.27 -27.16
N GLU A 165 10.48 -17.03 -26.14
CA GLU A 165 10.52 -16.59 -24.74
C GLU A 165 11.57 -15.49 -24.56
N ARG A 166 12.68 -15.59 -25.30
CA ARG A 166 13.69 -14.53 -25.37
C ARG A 166 13.10 -13.25 -25.99
N LEU A 167 12.27 -13.35 -27.01
CA LEU A 167 11.62 -12.19 -27.63
C LEU A 167 10.62 -11.52 -26.68
N LEU A 168 9.78 -12.30 -25.99
CA LEU A 168 8.86 -11.78 -24.97
C LEU A 168 9.58 -11.08 -23.82
N LEU A 169 10.70 -11.65 -23.36
CA LEU A 169 11.55 -11.04 -22.34
C LEU A 169 12.12 -9.70 -22.81
N LEU A 170 12.60 -9.62 -24.05
CA LEU A 170 13.14 -8.39 -24.63
C LEU A 170 12.05 -7.32 -24.78
N GLU A 171 10.85 -7.70 -25.21
CA GLU A 171 9.71 -6.79 -25.33
C GLU A 171 9.30 -6.21 -23.96
N ASP A 172 9.18 -7.05 -22.93
CA ASP A 172 8.86 -6.59 -21.57
C ASP A 172 9.98 -5.72 -20.99
N ALA A 173 11.26 -6.03 -21.27
CA ALA A 173 12.40 -5.23 -20.85
C ALA A 173 12.43 -3.86 -21.53
N GLU A 174 12.12 -3.78 -22.84
CA GLU A 174 12.02 -2.52 -23.57
C GLU A 174 10.89 -1.64 -23.02
N LYS A 175 9.71 -2.22 -22.78
CA LYS A 175 8.57 -1.52 -22.17
C LYS A 175 8.93 -0.98 -20.79
N LEU A 176 9.56 -1.80 -19.94
CA LEU A 176 9.99 -1.38 -18.62
C LEU A 176 11.03 -0.25 -18.70
N GLY A 177 12.02 -0.36 -19.59
CA GLY A 177 13.04 0.67 -19.79
C GLY A 177 12.44 2.00 -20.26
N SER A 178 11.53 1.96 -21.23
CA SER A 178 10.81 3.14 -21.72
C SER A 178 9.97 3.78 -20.61
N LEU A 179 9.25 2.96 -19.83
CA LEU A 179 8.46 3.41 -18.70
C LEU A 179 9.32 4.09 -17.61
N THR A 180 10.42 3.47 -17.21
CA THR A 180 11.38 4.06 -16.25
C THR A 180 11.98 5.36 -16.78
N GLY A 181 12.33 5.42 -18.07
CA GLY A 181 12.83 6.64 -18.71
C GLY A 181 11.81 7.77 -18.66
N ARG A 182 10.54 7.51 -18.99
CA ARG A 182 9.46 8.49 -18.87
C ARG A 182 9.25 8.96 -17.43
N MET A 183 9.34 8.05 -16.45
CA MET A 183 9.25 8.41 -15.03
C MET A 183 10.36 9.36 -14.62
N HIS A 184 11.62 9.05 -14.99
CA HIS A 184 12.76 9.91 -14.66
C HIS A 184 12.69 11.30 -15.30
N ILE A 185 12.14 11.41 -16.51
CA ILE A 185 11.93 12.71 -17.17
C ILE A 185 10.86 13.54 -16.45
N ALA A 186 9.91 12.88 -15.77
CA ALA A 186 8.83 13.53 -15.05
C ALA A 186 9.20 13.95 -13.61
N LEU A 187 10.26 13.38 -13.03
CA LEU A 187 10.77 13.74 -11.68
C LEU A 187 11.48 15.09 -11.69
#